data_AF-A0A3B8X677-F1
#
_entry.id   AF-A0A3B8X677-F1
#
_cell.length_a   1.000
_cell.length_b   1.000
_cell.length_c   1.000
_cell.angle_alpha   90.00
_cell.angle_beta   90.00
_cell.angle_gamma   90.00
#
_symmetry.space_group_name_H-M   'P 1'
#
loop_
_entity.id
_entity.type
_entity.pdbx_description
1 polymer ?
#
loop_
_entity_poly.entity_id
_entity_poly.type
_entity_poly.pdbx_seq_one_letter_code
_entity_poly.pdbx_strand_id
1 'polypeptide(L)' 'MDSGTIVQIIGPVVDVEFPQGQVPSVYDALHIADMDLTLEVQQQLGDGVVRSIAMG' A
#
# COMPACT_ATOMS: atom_id res chain seq x y z
N MET A 1 -13.17 5.12 -4.02
CA MET A 1 -12.37 3.92 -3.71
C MET A 1 -11.16 4.07 -4.59
N ASP A 2 -10.07 4.48 -3.99
CA ASP A 2 -8.87 4.87 -4.71
C ASP A 2 -7.99 3.61 -4.81
N SER A 3 -7.47 3.35 -5.99
CA SER A 3 -6.71 2.13 -6.29
C SER A 3 -5.24 2.47 -6.51
N GLY A 4 -4.35 1.72 -5.88
CA GLY A 4 -2.91 1.78 -6.11
C GLY A 4 -2.40 0.59 -6.93
N THR A 5 -1.17 0.68 -7.40
CA THR A 5 -0.46 -0.39 -8.12
C THR A 5 0.74 -0.85 -7.29
N ILE A 6 0.91 -2.16 -7.09
CA ILE A 6 2.09 -2.69 -6.42
C ILE A 6 3.31 -2.48 -7.32
N VAL A 7 4.36 -1.87 -6.79
CA VAL A 7 5.61 -1.59 -7.53
C VAL A 7 6.78 -2.48 -7.06
N GLN A 8 6.75 -2.97 -5.82
CA GLN A 8 7.80 -3.82 -5.27
C GLN A 8 7.30 -4.70 -4.13
N ILE A 9 7.83 -5.92 -4.04
CA ILE A 9 7.58 -6.87 -2.93
C ILE A 9 8.92 -7.39 -2.40
N ILE A 10 9.16 -7.23 -1.09
CA ILE A 10 10.34 -7.74 -0.38
C ILE A 10 9.88 -8.41 0.91
N GLY A 11 9.71 -9.73 0.88
CA GLY A 11 9.13 -10.47 2.00
C GLY A 11 7.73 -9.94 2.33
N PRO A 12 7.43 -9.56 3.58
CA PRO A 12 6.13 -8.99 3.94
C PRO A 12 6.00 -7.50 3.59
N VAL A 13 7.07 -6.84 3.13
CA VAL A 13 7.05 -5.41 2.78
C VAL A 13 6.58 -5.26 1.33
N VAL A 14 5.54 -4.44 1.13
CA VAL A 14 4.94 -4.18 -0.18
C VAL A 14 4.91 -2.67 -0.41
N ASP A 15 5.58 -2.21 -1.45
CA ASP A 15 5.51 -0.82 -1.87
C ASP A 15 4.39 -0.68 -2.94
N VAL A 16 3.51 0.31 -2.74
CA VAL A 16 2.32 0.55 -3.59
C VAL A 16 2.32 2.01 -4.02
N GLU A 17 2.17 2.26 -5.31
CA GLU A 17 2.05 3.59 -5.90
C GLU A 17 0.57 3.97 -6.03
N PHE A 18 0.22 5.17 -5.59
CA PHE A 18 -1.10 5.78 -5.72
C PHE A 18 -1.03 7.05 -6.57
N PRO A 19 -2.13 7.40 -7.29
CA PRO A 19 -2.22 8.69 -7.96
C PRO A 19 -2.01 9.87 -7.00
N GLN A 20 -1.43 10.96 -7.50
CA GLN A 20 -1.22 12.16 -6.69
C GLN A 20 -2.54 12.64 -6.07
N GLY A 21 -2.51 12.96 -4.77
CA GLY A 21 -3.69 13.38 -4.01
C GLY A 21 -4.57 12.22 -3.50
N GLN A 22 -4.27 10.98 -3.87
CA GLN A 22 -4.93 9.76 -3.38
C GLN A 22 -3.99 8.89 -2.54
N VAL A 23 -2.91 9.49 -2.01
CA VAL A 23 -1.92 8.78 -1.20
C VAL A 23 -2.51 8.48 0.17
N PRO A 24 -2.62 7.21 0.58
CA PRO A 24 -3.14 6.84 1.89
C PRO A 24 -2.27 7.35 3.04
N SER A 25 -2.88 7.52 4.20
CA SER A 25 -2.17 7.90 5.43
C SER A 25 -1.43 6.71 6.04
N VAL A 26 -0.45 7.01 6.90
CA VAL A 26 0.17 5.98 7.73
C VAL A 26 -0.89 5.34 8.65
N TYR A 27 -0.84 4.02 8.77
CA TYR A 27 -1.79 3.13 9.42
C TYR A 27 -3.12 2.91 8.69
N ASP A 28 -3.28 3.43 7.47
CA ASP A 28 -4.41 3.03 6.63
C ASP A 28 -4.27 1.57 6.16
N ALA A 29 -5.41 0.89 6.07
CA ALA A 29 -5.51 -0.47 5.54
C ALA A 29 -5.75 -0.45 4.04
N LEU A 30 -4.96 -1.24 3.30
CA LEU A 30 -5.14 -1.51 1.88
C LEU A 30 -5.64 -2.95 1.73
N HIS A 31 -6.69 -3.15 0.95
CA HIS A 31 -7.26 -4.47 0.72
C HIS A 31 -6.98 -4.94 -0.71
N ILE A 32 -6.50 -6.17 -0.85
CA ILE A 32 -6.35 -6.83 -2.15
C ILE A 32 -7.71 -7.48 -2.48
N ALA A 33 -8.43 -7.03 -3.52
CA ALA A 33 -9.80 -7.49 -3.75
C ALA A 33 -9.95 -9.01 -3.99
N ASP A 34 -8.95 -9.63 -4.63
CA ASP A 34 -8.99 -11.05 -4.99
C ASP A 34 -8.34 -11.97 -3.93
N MET A 35 -7.95 -11.43 -2.78
CA MET A 35 -7.29 -12.16 -1.70
C MET A 35 -7.78 -11.67 -0.35
N ASP A 36 -7.95 -12.56 0.64
CA ASP A 36 -8.19 -12.14 2.02
C ASP A 36 -6.86 -11.68 2.67
N LEU A 37 -6.28 -10.61 2.11
CA LEU A 37 -5.00 -10.05 2.52
C LEU A 37 -5.14 -8.54 2.72
N THR A 38 -4.73 -8.09 3.89
CA THR A 38 -4.68 -6.67 4.24
C THR A 38 -3.23 -6.21 4.27
N LEU A 39 -2.93 -5.04 3.72
CA LEU A 39 -1.65 -4.37 3.89
C LEU A 39 -1.86 -3.15 4.79
N GLU A 40 -1.00 -2.93 5.78
CA GLU A 40 -1.04 -1.71 6.61
C GLU A 40 0.06 -0.75 6.16
N VAL A 41 -0.30 0.49 5.84
CA VAL A 41 0.65 1.53 5.44
C VAL A 41 1.54 1.91 6.63
N GLN A 42 2.85 1.84 6.45
CA GLN A 42 3.84 2.18 7.49
C GLN A 42 4.53 3.52 7.21
N GLN A 43 4.71 3.88 5.94
CA GLN A 43 5.47 5.06 5.56
C GLN A 43 5.07 5.57 4.17
N GLN A 44 5.04 6.88 3.98
CA GLN A 44 5.00 7.51 2.66
C GLN A 44 6.44 7.75 2.18
N LEU A 45 6.81 7.20 1.02
CA LEU A 45 8.18 7.29 0.47
C LEU A 45 8.39 8.52 -0.43
N GLY A 46 7.30 9.17 -0.85
CA GLY A 46 7.32 10.24 -1.84
C GLY A 46 6.81 9.74 -3.21
N ASP A 47 6.56 10.68 -4.12
CA ASP A 47 6.11 10.40 -5.50
C ASP A 47 4.88 9.49 -5.60
N GLY A 48 3.98 9.56 -4.62
CA GLY A 48 2.76 8.74 -4.58
C GLY A 48 2.98 7.32 -4.04
N VAL A 49 4.21 6.94 -3.69
CA VAL A 49 4.54 5.60 -3.18
C VAL A 49 4.39 5.53 -1.67
N VAL A 50 3.72 4.48 -1.20
CA VAL A 50 3.66 4.09 0.21
C VAL A 50 4.30 2.74 0.42
N ARG A 51 4.99 2.59 1.55
CA ARG A 51 5.47 1.30 2.06
C ARG A 51 4.44 0.73 3.01
N SER A 52 4.03 -0.49 2.77
CA SER A 52 3.08 -1.23 3.57
C SER A 52 3.63 -2.58 4.03
N ILE A 53 3.02 -3.16 5.05
CA ILE A 53 3.32 -4.52 5.54
C ILE A 53 2.09 -5.40 5.36
N ALA A 54 2.29 -6.58 4.76
CA ALA A 54 1.28 -7.60 4.63
C ALA A 54 0.89 -8.20 6.00
N MET A 55 -0.38 -8.05 6.35
CA MET A 55 -1.03 -8.58 7.54
C MET A 55 -1.70 -9.90 7.14
N GLY A 56 -1.04 -11.02 7.47
CA GLY A 56 -1.56 -12.37 7.26
C GLY A 56 -2.39 -12.89 8.42
#